data_AF-A0A444YG64-F1
#
_entry.id   AF-A0A444YG64-F1
#
_cell.length_a   1.000
_cell.length_b   1.000
_cell.length_c   1.000
_cell.angle_alpha   90.00
_cell.angle_beta   90.00
_cell.angle_gamma   90.00
#
_symmetry.space_group_name_H-M   'P 1'
#
loop_
_entity.id
_entity.type
_entity.pdbx_description
1 polymer ?
#
loop_
_entity_poly.entity_id
_entity_poly.type
_entity_poly.pdbx_seq_one_letter_code
_entity_poly.pdbx_strand_id
1 'polypeptide(L)'
;MECIIQVFPDEYHLQTLETLLGAYPQLQSTVDIKTILSQLMDRLSNYAASNAEVLPEFLQVEAFTKLSTAIGRVIEAQADIPIVGAISLHVSLLTFTLRVHPDRLDYVDQVLGSCVKKLSGKPKLDNRATKQVVALLSAPLDKYNDIVTALRLSNYPRVMDHLDNQTNKVMAMLIIQSIMKNNTLISTADKVEVLFELIKGLITDLDATTVDEVDEEDFSEEQNSVARLIHMLHNNDPEEMFKIICSVKKHIMRGGPRRLPFTVPSLIFSALRLVRQLQGQDGDVVGEEVPTTPKKIFQLLNEIIEALSSVSSPELALRLYLQCAEAANDCDLEPVAYEFFTEAFVLYEEEIADSKAQVTAIHLIIGTLQRMNVFGVENRDTLTHKATGYSAKLLKKPDQCRAVYACSHLFWVDDQDGIKDGERYAMKGLPSLSGSSFVCFFVSFPLHTCVS
;
A
#
# COMPACT_ATOMS: atom_id res chain seq x y z
N MET A 1 47.42 -3.20 17.14
CA MET A 1 46.20 -4.01 16.98
C MET A 1 45.78 -4.08 15.52
N GLU A 2 45.56 -2.95 14.83
CA GLU A 2 45.19 -2.96 13.40
C GLU A 2 46.16 -3.75 12.51
N CYS A 3 47.48 -3.61 12.67
CA CYS A 3 48.45 -4.42 11.91
C CYS A 3 48.30 -5.93 12.15
N ILE A 4 47.89 -6.36 13.36
CA ILE A 4 47.65 -7.78 13.65
C ILE A 4 46.45 -8.24 12.82
N ILE A 5 45.36 -7.48 12.85
CA ILE A 5 44.15 -7.77 12.06
C ILE A 5 44.49 -7.82 10.57
N GLN A 6 45.31 -6.90 10.04
CA GLN A 6 45.62 -6.82 8.60
C GLN A 6 46.61 -7.90 8.12
N VAL A 7 47.63 -8.23 8.92
CA VAL A 7 48.75 -9.10 8.48
C VAL A 7 48.44 -10.59 8.64
N PHE A 8 47.71 -10.98 9.70
CA PHE A 8 47.48 -12.40 9.97
C PHE A 8 46.25 -12.96 9.22
N PRO A 9 46.24 -14.27 8.88
CA PRO A 9 45.10 -14.94 8.25
C PRO A 9 43.86 -15.01 9.14
N ASP A 10 42.68 -15.11 8.51
CA ASP A 10 41.38 -15.09 9.21
C ASP A 10 41.16 -16.31 10.12
N GLU A 11 41.71 -17.47 9.77
CA GLU A 11 41.68 -18.70 10.59
C GLU A 11 42.33 -18.50 11.97
N TYR A 12 43.47 -17.80 12.01
CA TYR A 12 44.14 -17.49 13.27
C TYR A 12 43.32 -16.52 14.12
N HIS A 13 42.69 -15.53 13.49
CA HIS A 13 41.80 -14.59 14.18
C HIS A 13 40.58 -15.31 14.76
N LEU A 14 40.02 -16.28 14.04
CA LEU A 14 38.90 -17.08 14.52
C LEU A 14 39.29 -17.93 15.74
N GLN A 15 40.39 -18.67 15.67
CA GLN A 15 40.83 -19.54 16.76
C GLN A 15 41.32 -18.78 18.00
N THR A 16 41.86 -17.56 17.82
CA THR A 16 42.37 -16.71 18.92
C THR A 16 41.41 -15.60 19.33
N LEU A 17 40.17 -15.64 18.85
CA LEU A 17 39.18 -14.58 18.99
C LEU A 17 38.98 -14.15 20.46
N GLU A 18 38.92 -15.11 21.38
CA GLU A 18 38.73 -14.84 22.81
C GLU A 18 39.89 -14.04 23.42
N THR A 19 41.12 -14.44 23.13
CA THR A 19 42.34 -13.77 23.60
C THR A 19 42.43 -12.35 23.03
N LEU A 20 42.13 -12.22 21.73
CA LEU A 20 42.16 -10.94 21.04
C LEU A 20 41.09 -9.98 21.56
N LEU A 21 39.87 -10.46 21.77
CA LEU A 21 38.77 -9.67 22.32
C LEU A 21 39.01 -9.28 23.80
N GLY A 22 39.66 -10.17 24.57
CA GLY A 22 40.05 -9.90 25.96
C GLY A 22 41.10 -8.80 26.11
N ALA A 23 41.87 -8.51 25.06
CA ALA A 23 42.86 -7.43 25.05
C ALA A 23 42.24 -6.05 24.80
N TYR A 24 41.08 -5.94 24.13
CA TYR A 24 40.49 -4.63 23.80
C TYR A 24 40.18 -3.75 25.00
N PRO A 25 39.55 -4.25 26.09
CA PRO A 25 39.29 -3.42 27.28
C PRO A 25 40.56 -2.94 27.99
N GLN A 26 41.72 -3.54 27.70
CA GLN A 26 43.02 -3.18 28.30
C GLN A 26 43.73 -2.06 27.53
N LEU A 27 43.21 -1.68 26.36
CA LEU A 27 43.77 -0.60 25.56
C LEU A 27 43.49 0.76 26.21
N GLN A 28 44.36 1.72 25.94
CA GLN A 28 44.15 3.10 26.38
C GLN A 28 42.86 3.67 25.77
N SER A 29 42.15 4.50 26.54
CA SER A 29 40.87 5.11 26.15
C SER A 29 40.96 6.01 24.90
N THR A 30 42.16 6.46 24.55
CA THR A 30 42.45 7.25 23.35
C THR A 30 42.46 6.43 22.06
N VAL A 31 42.54 5.10 22.17
CA VAL A 31 42.59 4.21 21.01
C VAL A 31 41.20 4.04 20.41
N ASP A 32 41.09 4.16 19.09
CA ASP A 32 39.85 3.93 18.35
C ASP A 32 39.51 2.44 18.24
N ILE A 33 39.07 1.86 19.36
CA ILE A 33 38.67 0.44 19.45
C ILE A 33 37.52 0.15 18.49
N LYS A 34 36.64 1.13 18.23
CA LYS A 34 35.50 1.00 17.34
C LYS A 34 35.95 0.61 15.93
N THR A 35 36.90 1.34 15.36
CA THR A 35 37.39 1.07 14.00
C THR A 35 38.09 -0.29 13.93
N ILE A 36 38.93 -0.60 14.92
CA ILE A 36 39.66 -1.87 14.99
C ILE A 36 38.70 -3.07 15.06
N LEU A 37 37.69 -3.00 15.92
CA LEU A 37 36.71 -4.08 16.08
C LEU A 37 35.79 -4.21 14.86
N SER A 38 35.44 -3.09 14.21
CA SER A 38 34.67 -3.10 12.96
C SER A 38 35.45 -3.78 11.84
N GLN A 39 36.74 -3.45 11.65
CA GLN A 39 37.61 -4.09 10.66
C GLN A 39 37.75 -5.60 10.88
N LEU A 40 37.84 -6.05 12.14
CA LEU A 40 37.86 -7.47 12.47
C LEU A 40 36.57 -8.17 12.04
N MET A 41 35.41 -7.61 12.39
CA MET A 41 34.11 -8.17 12.02
C MET A 41 33.91 -8.18 10.51
N ASP A 42 34.32 -7.11 9.81
CA ASP A 42 34.24 -7.03 8.36
C ASP A 42 35.09 -8.12 7.69
N ARG A 43 36.35 -8.30 8.13
CA ARG A 43 37.21 -9.39 7.63
C ARG A 43 36.60 -10.77 7.86
N LEU A 44 36.17 -11.06 9.08
CA LEU A 44 35.58 -12.36 9.41
C LEU A 44 34.28 -12.60 8.63
N SER A 45 33.49 -11.55 8.41
CA SER A 45 32.26 -11.65 7.62
C SER A 45 32.53 -11.89 6.13
N ASN A 46 33.59 -11.29 5.57
CA ASN A 46 34.02 -11.53 4.19
C ASN A 46 34.62 -12.94 4.04
N TYR A 47 35.35 -13.42 5.04
CA TYR A 47 35.90 -14.77 5.08
C TYR A 47 34.77 -15.82 5.05
N ALA A 48 33.77 -15.65 5.91
CA ALA A 48 32.59 -16.52 5.93
C ALA A 48 31.74 -16.44 4.63
N ALA A 49 31.66 -15.27 4.01
CA ALA A 49 30.98 -15.11 2.73
C ALA A 49 31.73 -15.78 1.56
N SER A 50 33.07 -15.82 1.62
CA SER A 50 33.91 -16.40 0.57
C SER A 50 34.08 -17.91 0.71
N ASN A 51 33.95 -18.43 1.93
CA ASN A 51 34.15 -19.84 2.24
C ASN A 51 33.02 -20.37 3.12
N ALA A 52 32.06 -21.08 2.52
CA ALA A 52 30.91 -21.61 3.26
C ALA A 52 31.29 -22.79 4.18
N GLU A 53 32.42 -23.46 3.93
CA GLU A 53 32.86 -24.64 4.70
C GLU A 53 33.28 -24.30 6.13
N VAL A 54 33.62 -23.02 6.40
CA VAL A 54 34.04 -22.55 7.73
C VAL A 54 32.89 -22.09 8.60
N LEU A 55 31.67 -21.97 8.08
CA LEU A 55 30.49 -21.57 8.86
C LEU A 55 30.25 -22.44 10.12
N PRO A 56 30.44 -23.77 10.09
CA PRO A 56 30.37 -24.60 11.29
C PRO A 56 31.43 -24.24 12.33
N GLU A 57 32.63 -23.81 11.93
CA GLU A 57 33.69 -23.40 12.86
C GLU A 57 33.30 -22.12 13.61
N PHE A 58 32.68 -21.16 12.93
CA PHE A 58 32.14 -19.96 13.58
C PHE A 58 31.12 -20.27 14.67
N LEU A 59 30.27 -21.28 14.45
CA LEU A 59 29.32 -21.79 15.44
C LEU A 59 30.05 -22.47 16.61
N GLN A 60 31.04 -23.33 16.33
CA GLN A 60 31.80 -24.05 17.35
C GLN A 60 32.59 -23.11 18.27
N VAL A 61 33.15 -22.03 17.71
CA VAL A 61 33.91 -21.03 18.48
C VAL A 61 32.99 -20.02 19.18
N GLU A 62 31.67 -20.13 18.98
CA GLU A 62 30.67 -19.19 19.52
C GLU A 62 30.99 -17.74 19.16
N ALA A 63 31.44 -17.51 17.91
CA ALA A 63 32.00 -16.23 17.48
C ALA A 63 31.04 -15.06 17.73
N PHE A 64 29.74 -15.25 17.49
CA PHE A 64 28.71 -14.27 17.78
C PHE A 64 28.67 -13.88 19.27
N THR A 65 28.58 -14.86 20.17
CA THR A 65 28.49 -14.62 21.62
C THR A 65 29.73 -13.90 22.14
N LYS A 66 30.91 -14.29 21.66
CA LYS A 66 32.19 -13.65 22.02
C LYS A 66 32.25 -12.21 21.53
N LEU A 67 31.91 -11.95 20.27
CA LEU A 67 31.87 -10.60 19.69
C LEU A 67 30.83 -9.71 20.38
N SER A 68 29.62 -10.22 20.61
CA SER A 68 28.54 -9.50 21.29
C SER A 68 28.95 -9.10 22.71
N THR A 69 29.52 -10.02 23.47
CA THR A 69 30.02 -9.75 24.83
C THR A 69 31.17 -8.75 24.83
N ALA A 70 32.09 -8.85 23.87
CA ALA A 70 33.19 -7.92 23.74
C ALA A 70 32.71 -6.50 23.41
N ILE A 71 31.74 -6.34 22.51
CA ILE A 71 31.12 -5.06 22.20
C ILE A 71 30.46 -4.47 23.46
N GLY A 72 29.70 -5.28 24.22
CA GLY A 72 29.13 -4.85 25.49
C GLY A 72 30.18 -4.31 26.46
N ARG A 73 31.26 -5.06 26.68
CA ARG A 73 32.38 -4.65 27.55
C ARG A 73 33.08 -3.39 27.06
N VAL A 74 33.29 -3.23 25.75
CA VAL A 74 33.91 -2.04 25.18
C VAL A 74 33.01 -0.81 25.38
N ILE A 75 31.70 -0.97 25.18
CA ILE A 75 30.71 0.11 25.39
C ILE A 75 30.61 0.50 26.88
N GLU A 76 30.74 -0.45 27.80
CA GLU A 76 30.73 -0.18 29.25
C GLU A 76 32.05 0.44 29.73
N ALA A 77 33.19 -0.04 29.23
CA ALA A 77 34.51 0.43 29.64
C ALA A 77 34.82 1.85 29.15
N GLN A 78 34.22 2.29 28.04
CA GLN A 78 34.37 3.63 27.51
C GLN A 78 33.10 4.46 27.76
N ALA A 79 33.04 5.12 28.93
CA ALA A 79 31.93 5.98 29.33
C ALA A 79 31.61 7.10 28.30
N ASP A 80 32.61 7.55 27.54
CA ASP A 80 32.51 8.63 26.56
C ASP A 80 32.28 8.17 25.11
N ILE A 81 32.01 6.87 24.83
CA ILE A 81 31.70 6.45 23.46
C ILE A 81 30.47 7.23 22.94
N PRO A 82 30.61 7.98 21.83
CA PRO A 82 29.47 8.60 21.18
C PRO A 82 28.45 7.54 20.77
N ILE A 83 27.16 7.87 20.84
CA ILE A 83 26.06 6.96 20.47
C ILE A 83 26.27 6.38 19.07
N VAL A 84 26.69 7.24 18.13
CA VAL A 84 27.06 6.87 16.76
C VAL A 84 28.09 5.74 16.72
N GLY A 85 29.08 5.77 17.61
CA GLY A 85 30.13 4.75 17.72
C GLY A 85 29.57 3.42 18.19
N ALA A 86 28.74 3.44 19.25
CA ALA A 86 28.08 2.25 19.76
C ALA A 86 27.12 1.62 18.74
N ILE A 87 26.30 2.42 18.05
CA ILE A 87 25.38 1.91 17.02
C ILE A 87 26.17 1.34 15.85
N SER A 88 27.24 2.01 15.42
CA SER A 88 28.09 1.51 14.34
C SER A 88 28.74 0.16 14.66
N LEU A 89 29.11 -0.11 15.92
CA LEU A 89 29.55 -1.45 16.34
C LEU A 89 28.42 -2.50 16.22
N HIS A 90 27.19 -2.14 16.60
CA HIS A 90 26.03 -3.01 16.42
C HIS A 90 25.71 -3.24 14.93
N VAL A 91 25.89 -2.25 14.05
CA VAL A 91 25.74 -2.40 12.59
C VAL A 91 26.75 -3.41 12.05
N SER A 92 28.02 -3.31 12.44
CA SER A 92 29.06 -4.27 12.04
C SER A 92 28.77 -5.67 12.58
N LEU A 93 28.32 -5.80 13.83
CA LEU A 93 27.92 -7.08 14.42
C LEU A 93 26.70 -7.69 13.71
N LEU A 94 25.71 -6.86 13.37
CA LEU A 94 24.54 -7.31 12.63
C LEU A 94 24.93 -7.79 11.23
N THR A 95 25.77 -7.04 10.53
CA THR A 95 26.28 -7.41 9.20
C THR A 95 27.03 -8.74 9.24
N PHE A 96 27.89 -8.93 10.26
CA PHE A 96 28.54 -10.21 10.53
C PHE A 96 27.50 -11.33 10.75
N THR A 97 26.51 -11.09 11.61
CA THR A 97 25.47 -12.08 11.95
C THR A 97 24.66 -12.49 10.72
N LEU A 98 24.25 -11.53 9.89
CA LEU A 98 23.49 -11.78 8.66
C LEU A 98 24.28 -12.56 7.60
N ARG A 99 25.62 -12.52 7.64
CA ARG A 99 26.50 -13.25 6.72
C ARG A 99 26.84 -14.65 7.23
N VAL A 100 27.14 -14.76 8.53
CA VAL A 100 27.64 -15.99 9.15
C VAL A 100 26.51 -16.88 9.66
N HIS A 101 25.43 -16.29 10.16
CA HIS A 101 24.29 -16.98 10.76
C HIS A 101 22.96 -16.46 10.18
N PRO A 102 22.71 -16.63 8.87
CA PRO A 102 21.51 -16.08 8.22
C PRO A 102 20.21 -16.64 8.81
N ASP A 103 20.18 -17.87 9.30
CA ASP A 103 18.95 -18.50 9.81
C ASP A 103 18.66 -18.18 11.29
N ARG A 104 19.60 -17.53 11.99
CA ARG A 104 19.51 -17.25 13.44
C ARG A 104 18.90 -15.87 13.70
N LEU A 105 17.57 -15.81 13.61
CA LEU A 105 16.80 -14.59 13.89
C LEU A 105 16.93 -14.13 15.34
N ASP A 106 17.17 -15.06 16.26
CA ASP A 106 17.42 -14.77 17.68
C ASP A 106 18.67 -13.91 17.88
N TYR A 107 19.75 -14.17 17.12
CA TYR A 107 20.96 -13.35 17.17
C TYR A 107 20.71 -11.94 16.60
N VAL A 108 19.98 -11.85 15.49
CA VAL A 108 19.58 -10.56 14.92
C VAL A 108 18.74 -9.76 15.92
N ASP A 109 17.72 -10.37 16.53
CA ASP A 109 16.85 -9.72 17.50
C ASP A 109 17.60 -9.31 18.77
N GLN A 110 18.61 -10.07 19.18
CA GLN A 110 19.51 -9.72 20.30
C GLN A 110 20.36 -8.49 20.00
N VAL A 111 20.87 -8.35 18.77
CA VAL A 111 21.62 -7.14 18.36
C VAL A 111 20.71 -5.92 18.36
N LEU A 112 19.50 -6.04 17.81
CA LEU A 112 18.49 -4.98 17.84
C LEU A 112 18.11 -4.61 19.28
N GLY A 113 17.86 -5.59 20.15
CA GLY A 113 17.55 -5.36 21.55
C GLY A 113 18.69 -4.69 22.33
N SER A 114 19.95 -4.99 22.00
CA SER A 114 21.12 -4.31 22.56
C SER A 114 21.19 -2.85 22.08
N CYS A 115 20.81 -2.58 20.83
CA CYS A 115 20.69 -1.23 20.31
C CYS A 115 19.59 -0.45 21.05
N VAL A 116 18.39 -1.04 21.25
CA VAL A 116 17.29 -0.42 22.01
C VAL A 116 17.74 0.00 23.40
N LYS A 117 18.45 -0.88 24.14
CA LYS A 117 18.98 -0.53 25.47
C LYS A 117 19.88 0.71 25.43
N LYS A 118 20.68 0.88 24.38
CA LYS A 118 21.57 2.04 24.25
C LYS A 118 20.85 3.31 23.79
N LEU A 119 19.76 3.16 23.03
CA LEU A 119 18.88 4.25 22.60
C LEU A 119 17.95 4.72 23.73
N SER A 120 17.57 3.81 24.64
CA SER A 120 16.70 4.12 25.76
C SER A 120 17.29 5.19 26.68
N GLY A 121 16.48 6.20 27.02
CA GLY A 121 16.88 7.31 27.88
C GLY A 121 17.51 8.52 27.19
N LYS A 122 17.55 8.58 25.84
CA LYS A 122 18.06 9.75 25.09
C LYS A 122 16.97 10.40 24.23
N PRO A 123 16.75 11.73 24.34
CA PRO A 123 15.58 12.37 23.75
C PRO A 123 15.71 12.74 22.26
N LYS A 124 16.92 12.82 21.69
CA LYS A 124 17.09 13.12 20.26
C LYS A 124 18.42 12.56 19.73
N LEU A 125 18.34 11.82 18.62
CA LEU A 125 19.51 11.34 17.89
C LEU A 125 20.04 12.44 16.98
N ASP A 126 21.36 12.50 16.83
CA ASP A 126 22.00 13.35 15.83
C ASP A 126 21.96 12.70 14.44
N ASN A 127 22.07 13.48 13.37
CA ASN A 127 21.97 12.97 11.99
C ASN A 127 22.94 11.81 11.69
N ARG A 128 24.11 11.77 12.35
CA ARG A 128 25.07 10.69 12.17
C ARG A 128 24.58 9.40 12.85
N ALA A 129 24.02 9.46 14.06
CA ALA A 129 23.43 8.30 14.71
C ALA A 129 22.21 7.81 13.93
N THR A 130 21.35 8.72 13.48
CA THR A 130 20.16 8.38 12.69
C THR A 130 20.51 7.59 11.43
N LYS A 131 21.54 8.02 10.67
CA LYS A 131 22.04 7.26 9.52
C LYS A 131 22.52 5.86 9.87
N GLN A 132 23.14 5.68 11.04
CA GLN A 132 23.58 4.36 11.51
C GLN A 132 22.40 3.48 11.93
N VAL A 133 21.34 4.05 12.53
CA VAL A 133 20.11 3.30 12.85
C VAL A 133 19.40 2.88 11.56
N VAL A 134 19.31 3.77 10.56
CA VAL A 134 18.76 3.42 9.25
C VAL A 134 19.55 2.27 8.61
N ALA A 135 20.89 2.33 8.64
CA ALA A 135 21.72 1.23 8.15
C ALA A 135 21.48 -0.09 8.92
N LEU A 136 21.33 0.00 10.25
CA LEU A 136 21.02 -1.16 11.11
C LEU A 136 19.69 -1.82 10.72
N LEU A 137 18.65 -1.02 10.47
CA LEU A 137 17.31 -1.51 10.13
C LEU A 137 17.17 -1.93 8.65
N SER A 138 18.02 -1.38 7.77
CA SER A 138 18.03 -1.73 6.35
C SER A 138 18.74 -3.07 6.09
N ALA A 139 19.78 -3.40 6.86
CA ALA A 139 20.56 -4.62 6.64
C ALA A 139 19.72 -5.93 6.67
N PRO A 140 18.77 -6.13 7.61
CA PRO A 140 17.87 -7.27 7.56
C PRO A 140 16.93 -7.26 6.36
N LEU A 141 16.45 -6.08 5.93
CA LEU A 141 15.55 -5.93 4.76
C LEU A 141 16.25 -6.27 3.45
N ASP A 142 17.56 -6.00 3.35
CA ASP A 142 18.38 -6.34 2.19
C ASP A 142 18.76 -7.82 2.15
N LYS A 143 18.95 -8.43 3.33
CA LYS A 143 19.39 -9.83 3.43
C LYS A 143 18.24 -10.82 3.32
N TYR A 144 17.12 -10.55 3.99
CA TYR A 144 15.96 -11.43 3.98
C TYR A 144 15.05 -11.08 2.81
N ASN A 145 14.93 -11.99 1.84
CA ASN A 145 13.99 -11.84 0.73
C ASN A 145 12.53 -11.81 1.23
N ASP A 146 12.26 -12.44 2.38
CA ASP A 146 10.95 -12.44 3.01
C ASP A 146 10.91 -11.47 4.20
N ILE A 147 10.23 -10.34 4.00
CA ILE A 147 10.03 -9.29 5.01
C ILE A 147 9.19 -9.78 6.17
N VAL A 148 8.38 -10.83 5.99
CA VAL A 148 7.69 -11.49 7.11
C VAL A 148 8.69 -11.97 8.16
N THR A 149 9.92 -12.30 7.75
CA THR A 149 11.02 -12.65 8.67
C THR A 149 11.46 -11.45 9.51
N ALA A 150 11.56 -10.27 8.90
CA ALA A 150 11.87 -9.03 9.61
C ALA A 150 10.71 -8.60 10.54
N LEU A 151 9.46 -8.79 10.11
CA LEU A 151 8.27 -8.52 10.92
C LEU A 151 8.17 -9.40 12.18
N ARG A 152 8.85 -10.55 12.21
CA ARG A 152 8.93 -11.43 13.40
C ARG A 152 9.91 -10.93 14.46
N LEU A 153 10.78 -9.98 14.13
CA LEU A 153 11.79 -9.47 15.06
C LEU A 153 11.13 -8.54 16.09
N SER A 154 11.08 -8.99 17.34
CA SER A 154 10.36 -8.31 18.43
C SER A 154 10.93 -6.92 18.74
N ASN A 155 12.23 -6.72 18.53
CA ASN A 155 12.91 -5.46 18.81
C ASN A 155 12.98 -4.54 17.59
N TYR A 156 12.58 -4.98 16.40
CA TYR A 156 12.58 -4.12 15.20
C TYR A 156 11.63 -2.91 15.35
N PRO A 157 10.34 -3.08 15.72
CA PRO A 157 9.46 -1.95 15.97
C PRO A 157 9.97 -1.03 17.09
N ARG A 158 10.59 -1.62 18.13
CA ARG A 158 11.12 -0.86 19.27
C ARG A 158 12.28 0.06 18.91
N VAL A 159 13.12 -0.33 17.94
CA VAL A 159 14.16 0.57 17.42
C VAL A 159 13.53 1.71 16.63
N MET A 160 12.48 1.42 15.86
CA MET A 160 11.75 2.40 15.05
C MET A 160 11.04 3.46 15.92
N ASP A 161 10.53 3.07 17.10
CA ASP A 161 9.91 4.00 18.06
C ASP A 161 10.87 5.10 18.59
N HIS A 162 12.19 4.93 18.43
CA HIS A 162 13.20 5.93 18.80
C HIS A 162 13.56 6.90 17.68
N LEU A 163 13.03 6.72 16.47
CA LEU A 163 13.27 7.58 15.33
C LEU A 163 12.28 8.75 15.29
N ASP A 164 12.70 9.85 14.69
CA ASP A 164 11.83 10.98 14.38
C ASP A 164 10.92 10.66 13.18
N ASN A 165 9.83 11.42 13.04
CA ASN A 165 8.80 11.17 12.04
C ASN A 165 9.35 11.14 10.60
N GLN A 166 10.30 12.03 10.28
CA GLN A 166 10.93 12.05 8.95
C GLN A 166 11.70 10.76 8.66
N THR A 167 12.53 10.29 9.62
CA THR A 167 13.28 9.04 9.44
C THR A 167 12.35 7.82 9.43
N ASN A 168 11.27 7.84 10.22
CA ASN A 168 10.26 6.78 10.19
C ASN A 168 9.60 6.64 8.81
N LYS A 169 9.30 7.76 8.13
CA LYS A 169 8.82 7.73 6.75
C LYS A 169 9.82 7.12 5.78
N VAL A 170 11.11 7.50 5.88
CA VAL A 170 12.18 6.92 5.06
C VAL A 170 12.26 5.40 5.27
N MET A 171 12.23 4.95 6.52
CA MET A 171 12.24 3.51 6.84
C MET A 171 11.00 2.79 6.31
N ALA A 172 9.80 3.38 6.47
CA ALA A 172 8.57 2.83 5.92
C ALA A 172 8.63 2.67 4.40
N MET A 173 9.20 3.65 3.68
CA MET A 173 9.42 3.57 2.24
C MET A 173 10.41 2.45 1.86
N LEU A 174 11.49 2.27 2.61
CA LEU A 174 12.44 1.17 2.39
C LEU A 174 11.79 -0.20 2.61
N ILE A 175 10.92 -0.34 3.61
CA ILE A 175 10.14 -1.57 3.84
C ILE A 175 9.25 -1.85 2.63
N ILE A 176 8.47 -0.86 2.18
CA ILE A 176 7.60 -1.01 1.00
C ILE A 176 8.42 -1.39 -0.24
N GLN A 177 9.51 -0.68 -0.51
CA GLN A 177 10.38 -0.96 -1.66
C GLN A 177 10.96 -2.38 -1.62
N SER A 178 11.35 -2.87 -0.43
CA SER A 178 11.82 -4.25 -0.28
C SER A 178 10.69 -5.26 -0.59
N ILE A 179 9.45 -5.01 -0.13
CA ILE A 179 8.28 -5.87 -0.43
C ILE A 179 8.07 -5.95 -1.95
N MET A 180 8.10 -4.79 -2.61
CA MET A 180 7.90 -4.68 -4.05
C MET A 180 9.03 -5.34 -4.84
N LYS A 181 10.29 -5.13 -4.44
CA LYS A 181 11.48 -5.68 -5.11
C LYS A 181 11.49 -7.21 -5.08
N ASN A 182 11.05 -7.80 -3.97
CA ASN A 182 11.07 -9.25 -3.77
C ASN A 182 9.75 -9.94 -4.16
N ASN A 183 8.73 -9.17 -4.58
CA ASN A 183 7.37 -9.65 -4.83
C ASN A 183 6.78 -10.45 -3.65
N THR A 184 7.08 -10.03 -2.42
CA THR A 184 6.67 -10.75 -1.21
C THR A 184 5.18 -10.54 -0.96
N LEU A 185 4.40 -11.62 -0.98
CA LEU A 185 2.96 -11.56 -0.70
C LEU A 185 2.70 -11.66 0.81
N ILE A 186 1.88 -10.75 1.34
CA ILE A 186 1.46 -10.77 2.74
C ILE A 186 0.05 -11.35 2.81
N SER A 187 -0.04 -12.53 3.43
CA SER A 187 -1.21 -13.40 3.33
C SER A 187 -2.06 -13.52 4.58
N THR A 188 -1.77 -12.81 5.68
CA THR A 188 -2.53 -12.97 6.94
C THR A 188 -2.81 -11.63 7.57
N ALA A 189 -4.00 -11.45 8.14
CA ALA A 189 -4.43 -10.19 8.76
C ALA A 189 -3.48 -9.72 9.88
N ASP A 190 -2.96 -10.64 10.72
CA ASP A 190 -2.03 -10.29 11.80
C ASP A 190 -0.73 -9.66 11.27
N LYS A 191 -0.20 -10.16 10.16
CA LYS A 191 1.01 -9.60 9.52
C LYS A 191 0.72 -8.23 8.92
N VAL A 192 -0.49 -8.03 8.39
CA VAL A 192 -0.93 -6.74 7.85
C VAL A 192 -1.02 -5.71 8.98
N GLU A 193 -1.59 -6.06 10.13
CA GLU A 193 -1.63 -5.16 11.29
C GLU A 193 -0.22 -4.73 11.74
N VAL A 194 0.72 -5.68 11.84
CA VAL A 194 2.12 -5.34 12.21
C VAL A 194 2.78 -4.46 11.16
N LEU A 195 2.60 -4.76 9.87
CA LEU A 195 3.17 -3.94 8.81
C LEU A 195 2.59 -2.52 8.81
N PHE A 196 1.27 -2.37 8.94
CA PHE A 196 0.61 -1.08 8.94
C PHE A 196 0.98 -0.23 10.15
N GLU A 197 1.27 -0.85 11.30
CA GLU A 197 1.85 -0.15 12.46
C GLU A 197 3.26 0.38 12.17
N LEU A 198 4.10 -0.39 11.44
CA LEU A 198 5.44 0.07 11.04
C LEU A 198 5.38 1.22 10.03
N ILE A 199 4.43 1.20 9.11
CA ILE A 199 4.28 2.26 8.09
C ILE A 199 3.30 3.37 8.51
N LYS A 200 2.88 3.43 9.78
CA LYS A 200 1.89 4.40 10.28
C LYS A 200 2.22 5.86 9.96
N GLY A 201 3.51 6.20 9.89
CA GLY A 201 3.98 7.54 9.53
C GLY A 201 3.68 7.96 8.09
N LEU A 202 3.41 7.01 7.19
CA LEU A 202 2.95 7.29 5.82
C LEU A 202 1.42 7.36 5.74
N ILE A 203 0.71 6.67 6.64
CA ILE A 203 -0.74 6.49 6.60
C ILE A 203 -1.46 7.55 7.42
N THR A 204 -0.92 7.99 8.55
CA THR A 204 -1.56 8.95 9.46
C THR A 204 -0.69 10.18 9.66
N ASP A 205 -1.31 11.35 9.80
CA ASP A 205 -0.60 12.56 10.23
C ASP A 205 -0.24 12.44 11.71
N LEU A 206 1.04 12.20 11.98
CA LEU A 206 1.55 12.11 13.34
C LEU A 206 1.72 13.49 14.00
N ASP A 207 1.84 14.57 13.21
CA ASP A 207 1.95 15.95 13.68
C ASP A 207 1.11 16.91 12.83
N ALA A 208 0.24 17.69 13.48
CA ALA A 208 -0.58 18.73 12.82
C ALA A 208 0.21 20.01 12.46
N THR A 209 1.51 20.04 12.75
CA THR A 209 2.32 21.28 12.82
C THR A 209 3.22 21.55 11.61
N THR A 210 3.26 20.67 10.61
CA THR A 210 4.18 20.81 9.44
C THR A 210 3.47 20.65 8.10
N VAL A 211 2.31 21.30 7.95
CA VAL A 211 1.53 21.23 6.69
C VAL A 211 2.16 22.10 5.58
N ASP A 212 2.96 23.10 5.94
CA ASP A 212 3.36 24.17 5.01
C ASP A 212 4.67 23.95 4.22
N GLU A 213 5.39 22.84 4.41
CA GLU A 213 6.68 22.56 3.72
C GLU A 213 6.81 21.12 3.17
N VAL A 214 5.70 20.44 2.86
CA VAL A 214 5.77 19.12 2.23
C VAL A 214 5.69 19.27 0.72
N ASP A 215 6.73 18.84 0.01
CA ASP A 215 6.71 18.75 -1.45
C ASP A 215 5.55 17.83 -1.88
N GLU A 216 4.67 18.36 -2.74
CA GLU A 216 3.49 17.62 -3.21
C GLU A 216 3.88 16.41 -4.07
N GLU A 217 5.03 16.48 -4.76
CA GLU A 217 5.54 15.37 -5.57
C GLU A 217 6.01 14.24 -4.67
N ASP A 218 6.85 14.54 -3.66
CA ASP A 218 7.31 13.56 -2.67
C ASP A 218 6.13 12.93 -1.92
N PHE A 219 5.15 13.74 -1.51
CA PHE A 219 3.94 13.23 -0.85
C PHE A 219 3.15 12.29 -1.77
N SER A 220 2.99 12.65 -3.04
CA SER A 220 2.32 11.80 -4.03
C SER A 220 3.07 10.48 -4.22
N GLU A 221 4.40 10.49 -4.29
CA GLU A 221 5.22 9.27 -4.39
C GLU A 221 5.09 8.37 -3.15
N GLU A 222 5.08 8.95 -1.95
CA GLU A 222 4.81 8.26 -0.69
C GLU A 222 3.44 7.54 -0.75
N GLN A 223 2.37 8.28 -1.10
CA GLN A 223 1.02 7.72 -1.13
C GLN A 223 0.82 6.69 -2.25
N ASN A 224 1.44 6.90 -3.41
CA ASN A 224 1.43 5.92 -4.50
C ASN A 224 2.15 4.63 -4.10
N SER A 225 3.18 4.70 -3.26
CA SER A 225 3.87 3.52 -2.75
C SER A 225 2.99 2.73 -1.77
N VAL A 226 2.23 3.41 -0.91
CA VAL A 226 1.21 2.78 -0.06
C VAL A 226 0.10 2.14 -0.91
N ALA A 227 -0.36 2.82 -1.97
CA ALA A 227 -1.36 2.27 -2.89
C ALA A 227 -0.86 0.98 -3.58
N ARG A 228 0.41 0.95 -4.00
CA ARG A 228 1.04 -0.25 -4.57
C ARG A 228 1.16 -1.38 -3.55
N LEU A 229 1.51 -1.06 -2.29
CA LEU A 229 1.60 -2.06 -1.22
C LEU A 229 0.28 -2.81 -1.05
N ILE A 230 -0.87 -2.14 -1.14
CA ILE A 230 -2.19 -2.77 -0.98
C ILE A 230 -2.39 -3.91 -1.99
N HIS A 231 -1.81 -3.81 -3.19
CA HIS A 231 -1.86 -4.88 -4.19
C HIS A 231 -0.95 -6.08 -3.90
N MET A 232 0.00 -5.95 -2.97
CA MET A 232 0.85 -7.05 -2.48
C MET A 232 0.21 -7.86 -1.35
N LEU A 233 -0.93 -7.39 -0.84
CA LEU A 233 -1.71 -8.09 0.18
C LEU A 233 -2.66 -9.05 -0.54
N HIS A 234 -2.41 -10.35 -0.39
CA HIS A 234 -3.19 -11.38 -1.10
C HIS A 234 -3.23 -12.67 -0.31
N ASN A 235 -4.42 -13.24 -0.18
CA ASN A 235 -4.63 -14.62 0.24
C ASN A 235 -5.57 -15.32 -0.75
N ASN A 236 -5.34 -16.62 -0.95
CA ASN A 236 -6.21 -17.48 -1.76
C ASN A 236 -7.49 -17.87 -1.03
N ASP A 237 -7.48 -17.86 0.30
CA ASP A 237 -8.67 -18.06 1.12
C ASP A 237 -9.52 -16.77 1.13
N PRO A 238 -10.78 -16.80 0.65
CA PRO A 238 -11.62 -15.62 0.57
C PRO A 238 -11.92 -14.96 1.92
N GLU A 239 -12.04 -15.75 2.99
CA GLU A 239 -12.36 -15.25 4.33
C GLU A 239 -11.18 -14.51 4.94
N GLU A 240 -9.99 -15.08 4.86
CA GLU A 240 -8.77 -14.42 5.30
C GLU A 240 -8.45 -13.19 4.45
N MET A 241 -8.72 -13.24 3.14
CA MET A 241 -8.59 -12.06 2.27
C MET A 241 -9.57 -10.95 2.67
N PHE A 242 -10.80 -11.29 3.05
CA PHE A 242 -11.76 -10.32 3.57
C PHE A 242 -11.30 -9.70 4.89
N LYS A 243 -10.75 -10.50 5.82
CA LYS A 243 -10.16 -9.97 7.08
C LYS A 243 -9.00 -9.01 6.80
N ILE A 244 -8.14 -9.33 5.82
CA ILE A 244 -7.07 -8.44 5.36
C ILE A 244 -7.65 -7.10 4.88
N ILE A 245 -8.66 -7.13 4.00
CA ILE A 245 -9.31 -5.92 3.50
C ILE A 245 -9.91 -5.08 4.64
N CYS A 246 -10.57 -5.72 5.63
CA CYS A 246 -11.12 -5.02 6.79
C CYS A 246 -10.04 -4.38 7.66
N SER A 247 -8.91 -5.07 7.87
CA SER A 247 -7.75 -4.53 8.59
C SER A 247 -7.16 -3.31 7.87
N VAL A 248 -6.94 -3.43 6.55
CA VAL A 248 -6.44 -2.33 5.72
C VAL A 248 -7.38 -1.12 5.74
N LYS A 249 -8.70 -1.35 5.61
CA LYS A 249 -9.71 -0.29 5.73
C LYS A 249 -9.55 0.47 7.05
N LYS A 250 -9.47 -0.24 8.18
CA LYS A 250 -9.37 0.37 9.51
C LYS A 250 -8.18 1.32 9.63
N HIS A 251 -7.05 0.99 9.01
CA HIS A 251 -5.86 1.84 9.02
C HIS A 251 -5.97 3.02 8.05
N ILE A 252 -6.38 2.78 6.80
CA ILE A 252 -6.45 3.82 5.76
C ILE A 252 -7.49 4.89 6.10
N MET A 253 -8.64 4.50 6.66
CA MET A 253 -9.71 5.44 7.02
C MET A 253 -9.28 6.48 8.09
N ARG A 254 -8.16 6.25 8.78
CA ARG A 254 -7.58 7.21 9.75
C ARG A 254 -6.65 8.23 9.10
N GLY A 255 -6.32 8.07 7.82
CA GLY A 255 -5.25 8.83 7.16
C GLY A 255 -5.59 10.24 6.70
N GLY A 256 -6.86 10.63 6.82
CA GLY A 256 -7.34 11.98 6.54
C GLY A 256 -7.49 12.30 5.05
N PRO A 257 -7.97 13.51 4.75
CA PRO A 257 -8.52 13.85 3.43
C PRO A 257 -7.50 13.82 2.29
N ARG A 258 -6.24 14.17 2.55
CA ARG A 258 -5.19 14.21 1.50
C ARG A 258 -4.75 12.83 1.02
N ARG A 259 -4.87 11.79 1.84
CA ARG A 259 -4.35 10.44 1.55
C ARG A 259 -5.38 9.49 0.98
N LEU A 260 -6.64 9.68 1.36
CA LEU A 260 -7.75 8.82 0.92
C LEU A 260 -7.86 8.74 -0.62
N PRO A 261 -7.72 9.83 -1.40
CA PRO A 261 -7.80 9.75 -2.86
C PRO A 261 -6.77 8.82 -3.52
N PHE A 262 -5.62 8.58 -2.88
CA PHE A 262 -4.56 7.71 -3.39
C PHE A 262 -4.76 6.25 -3.00
N THR A 263 -5.18 6.01 -1.76
CA THR A 263 -5.17 4.69 -1.13
C THR A 263 -6.53 3.98 -1.18
N VAL A 264 -7.64 4.73 -1.25
CA VAL A 264 -8.99 4.16 -1.36
C VAL A 264 -9.21 3.41 -2.68
N PRO A 265 -8.82 3.94 -3.86
CA PRO A 265 -9.02 3.22 -5.11
C PRO A 265 -8.37 1.84 -5.13
N SER A 266 -7.13 1.73 -4.64
CA SER A 266 -6.40 0.45 -4.58
C SER A 266 -7.06 -0.55 -3.63
N LEU A 267 -7.58 -0.10 -2.48
CA LEU A 267 -8.38 -0.94 -1.58
C LEU A 267 -9.67 -1.43 -2.23
N ILE A 268 -10.40 -0.55 -2.93
CA ILE A 268 -11.64 -0.90 -3.63
C ILE A 268 -11.37 -1.94 -4.71
N PHE A 269 -10.36 -1.73 -5.56
CA PHE A 269 -10.01 -2.71 -6.59
C PHE A 269 -9.54 -4.05 -6.02
N SER A 270 -8.87 -4.04 -4.86
CA SER A 270 -8.53 -5.28 -4.14
C SER A 270 -9.78 -6.04 -3.68
N ALA A 271 -10.77 -5.33 -3.13
CA ALA A 271 -12.05 -5.92 -2.74
C ALA A 271 -12.90 -6.38 -3.94
N LEU A 272 -12.92 -5.64 -5.04
CA LEU A 272 -13.59 -6.05 -6.28
C LEU A 272 -12.96 -7.30 -6.90
N ARG A 273 -11.63 -7.47 -6.76
CA ARG A 273 -10.95 -8.71 -7.16
C ARG A 273 -11.44 -9.90 -6.34
N LEU A 274 -11.64 -9.73 -5.03
CA LEU A 274 -12.22 -10.76 -4.16
C LEU A 274 -13.66 -11.11 -4.58
N VAL A 275 -14.48 -10.11 -4.93
CA VAL A 275 -15.84 -10.34 -5.46
C VAL A 275 -15.80 -11.24 -6.70
N ARG A 276 -14.92 -10.96 -7.65
CA ARG A 276 -14.75 -11.79 -8.86
C ARG A 276 -14.29 -13.20 -8.56
N GLN A 277 -13.47 -13.39 -7.52
CA GLN A 277 -13.05 -14.73 -7.10
C GLN A 277 -14.21 -15.54 -6.52
N LEU A 278 -15.09 -14.91 -5.74
CA LEU A 278 -16.27 -15.55 -5.16
C LEU A 278 -17.27 -16.01 -6.24
N GLN A 279 -17.45 -15.21 -7.31
CA GLN A 279 -18.30 -15.60 -8.45
C GLN A 279 -17.78 -16.86 -9.18
N GLY A 280 -16.46 -17.04 -9.26
CA GLY A 280 -15.85 -18.20 -9.91
C GLY A 280 -15.93 -19.50 -9.10
N GLN A 281 -16.40 -19.44 -7.84
CA GLN A 281 -16.43 -20.54 -6.87
C GLN A 281 -17.85 -21.01 -6.52
N ASP A 282 -18.88 -20.65 -7.31
CA ASP A 282 -20.28 -21.08 -7.11
C ASP A 282 -20.54 -22.61 -7.27
N GLY A 283 -19.49 -23.44 -7.27
CA GLY A 283 -19.56 -24.88 -7.10
C GLY A 283 -18.64 -25.33 -5.96
N ASP A 284 -19.26 -25.88 -4.90
CA ASP A 284 -18.66 -26.47 -3.69
C ASP A 284 -18.15 -25.50 -2.60
N VAL A 285 -19.05 -25.10 -1.69
CA VAL A 285 -18.66 -24.72 -0.31
C VAL A 285 -19.25 -25.74 0.67
N VAL A 286 -18.40 -26.67 1.12
CA VAL A 286 -18.62 -27.53 2.28
C VAL A 286 -17.95 -26.85 3.48
N GLY A 287 -18.73 -26.24 4.37
CA GLY A 287 -18.24 -25.61 5.60
C GLY A 287 -19.37 -25.00 6.44
N GLU A 288 -19.25 -25.08 7.79
CA GLU A 288 -20.27 -24.63 8.77
C GLU A 288 -20.21 -23.12 9.10
N GLU A 289 -19.23 -22.36 8.60
CA GLU A 289 -19.16 -20.91 8.81
C GLU A 289 -19.93 -20.14 7.72
N VAL A 290 -20.62 -19.06 8.10
CA VAL A 290 -21.43 -18.25 7.16
C VAL A 290 -20.49 -17.62 6.13
N PRO A 291 -20.52 -18.05 4.85
CA PRO A 291 -19.51 -17.67 3.88
C PRO A 291 -19.52 -16.15 3.65
N THR A 292 -18.35 -15.62 3.28
CA THR A 292 -18.21 -14.21 2.90
C THR A 292 -18.96 -13.97 1.60
N THR A 293 -20.16 -13.39 1.68
CA THR A 293 -20.99 -13.14 0.50
C THR A 293 -20.57 -11.84 -0.21
N PRO A 294 -20.67 -11.76 -1.56
CA PRO A 294 -20.44 -10.52 -2.31
C PRO A 294 -21.19 -9.30 -1.76
N LYS A 295 -22.43 -9.48 -1.28
CA LYS A 295 -23.24 -8.42 -0.64
C LYS A 295 -22.53 -7.73 0.54
N LYS A 296 -21.86 -8.50 1.42
CA LYS A 296 -21.09 -7.94 2.55
C LYS A 296 -19.91 -7.10 2.07
N ILE A 297 -19.25 -7.53 0.98
CA ILE A 297 -18.14 -6.78 0.38
C ILE A 297 -18.66 -5.48 -0.24
N PHE A 298 -19.79 -5.51 -0.94
CA PHE A 298 -20.39 -4.29 -1.49
C PHE A 298 -20.85 -3.30 -0.41
N GLN A 299 -21.38 -3.76 0.72
CA GLN A 299 -21.66 -2.90 1.87
C GLN A 299 -20.39 -2.23 2.39
N LEU A 300 -19.30 -3.00 2.52
CA LEU A 300 -18.00 -2.47 2.92
C LEU A 300 -17.48 -1.40 1.92
N LEU A 301 -17.64 -1.66 0.63
CA LEU A 301 -17.25 -0.75 -0.45
C LEU A 301 -18.05 0.55 -0.40
N ASN A 302 -19.36 0.49 -0.14
CA ASN A 302 -20.21 1.66 -0.01
C ASN A 302 -19.72 2.56 1.13
N GLU A 303 -19.48 1.98 2.32
CA GLU A 303 -18.95 2.72 3.47
C GLU A 303 -17.58 3.38 3.17
N ILE A 304 -16.71 2.73 2.38
CA ILE A 304 -15.41 3.28 2.00
C ILE A 304 -15.57 4.47 1.04
N ILE A 305 -16.47 4.36 0.06
CA ILE A 305 -16.68 5.42 -0.93
C ILE A 305 -17.40 6.61 -0.31
N GLU A 306 -18.34 6.38 0.61
CA GLU A 306 -19.03 7.44 1.36
C GLU A 306 -18.02 8.29 2.15
N ALA A 307 -17.07 7.65 2.83
CA ALA A 307 -15.98 8.36 3.50
C ALA A 307 -15.13 9.20 2.52
N LEU A 308 -14.89 8.71 1.29
CA LEU A 308 -14.18 9.46 0.25
C LEU A 308 -14.98 10.64 -0.30
N SER A 309 -16.31 10.50 -0.41
CA SER A 309 -17.17 11.60 -0.89
C SER A 309 -17.17 12.79 0.06
N SER A 310 -17.06 12.55 1.38
CA SER A 310 -16.99 13.63 2.40
C SER A 310 -15.70 14.47 2.34
N VAL A 311 -14.73 14.07 1.51
CA VAL A 311 -13.35 14.57 1.48
C VAL A 311 -13.04 15.41 0.23
N SER A 312 -14.07 15.88 -0.48
CA SER A 312 -13.93 16.79 -1.64
C SER A 312 -13.23 16.17 -2.87
N SER A 313 -13.42 14.87 -3.11
CA SER A 313 -13.04 14.21 -4.37
C SER A 313 -14.23 13.55 -5.08
N PRO A 314 -15.32 14.31 -5.37
CA PRO A 314 -16.59 13.75 -5.83
C PRO A 314 -16.48 13.03 -7.18
N GLU A 315 -15.62 13.49 -8.09
CA GLU A 315 -15.41 12.83 -9.37
C GLU A 315 -14.78 11.43 -9.22
N LEU A 316 -13.87 11.25 -8.26
CA LEU A 316 -13.24 9.97 -8.01
C LEU A 316 -14.24 9.01 -7.36
N ALA A 317 -14.97 9.48 -6.34
CA ALA A 317 -16.04 8.71 -5.70
C ALA A 317 -17.10 8.26 -6.72
N LEU A 318 -17.55 9.14 -7.62
CA LEU A 318 -18.48 8.80 -8.68
C LEU A 318 -17.96 7.67 -9.58
N ARG A 319 -16.70 7.76 -10.03
CA ARG A 319 -16.09 6.68 -10.85
C ARG A 319 -16.04 5.36 -10.09
N LEU A 320 -15.74 5.39 -8.79
CA LEU A 320 -15.69 4.20 -7.95
C LEU A 320 -17.08 3.59 -7.73
N TYR A 321 -18.11 4.40 -7.52
CA TYR A 321 -19.50 3.91 -7.46
C TYR A 321 -19.91 3.23 -8.76
N LEU A 322 -19.60 3.83 -9.92
CA LEU A 322 -19.91 3.22 -11.21
C LEU A 322 -19.16 1.89 -11.42
N GLN A 323 -17.89 1.79 -11.00
CA GLN A 323 -17.15 0.53 -11.05
C GLN A 323 -17.73 -0.54 -10.11
N CYS A 324 -18.22 -0.14 -8.92
CA CYS A 324 -18.91 -1.07 -8.01
C CYS A 324 -20.26 -1.50 -8.58
N ALA A 325 -20.97 -0.62 -9.29
CA ALA A 325 -22.21 -0.95 -9.98
C ALA A 325 -21.98 -1.95 -11.12
N GLU A 326 -20.93 -1.79 -11.94
CA GLU A 326 -20.54 -2.79 -12.95
C GLU A 326 -20.20 -4.14 -12.30
N ALA A 327 -19.45 -4.15 -11.19
CA ALA A 327 -19.15 -5.42 -10.51
C ALA A 327 -20.41 -6.07 -9.90
N ALA A 328 -21.36 -5.27 -9.41
CA ALA A 328 -22.64 -5.77 -8.89
C ALA A 328 -23.53 -6.31 -10.03
N ASN A 329 -23.45 -5.71 -11.23
CA ASN A 329 -24.06 -6.24 -12.45
C ASN A 329 -23.58 -7.66 -12.74
N ASP A 330 -22.27 -7.86 -12.74
CA ASP A 330 -21.67 -9.17 -13.01
C ASP A 330 -22.10 -10.21 -11.97
N CYS A 331 -22.51 -9.79 -10.76
CA CYS A 331 -23.00 -10.65 -9.68
C CYS A 331 -24.52 -10.90 -9.73
N ASP A 332 -25.23 -10.36 -10.73
CA ASP A 332 -26.70 -10.35 -10.80
C ASP A 332 -27.39 -9.73 -9.56
N LEU A 333 -26.72 -8.76 -8.92
CA LEU A 333 -27.22 -8.09 -7.71
C LEU A 333 -27.90 -6.74 -8.05
N GLU A 334 -29.07 -6.81 -8.66
CA GLU A 334 -29.84 -5.62 -9.08
C GLU A 334 -29.99 -4.54 -8.00
N PRO A 335 -30.41 -4.86 -6.75
CA PRO A 335 -30.64 -3.83 -5.74
C PRO A 335 -29.37 -3.07 -5.35
N VAL A 336 -28.24 -3.79 -5.32
CA VAL A 336 -26.92 -3.23 -4.97
C VAL A 336 -26.42 -2.34 -6.10
N ALA A 337 -26.55 -2.78 -7.36
CA ALA A 337 -26.21 -1.96 -8.51
C ALA A 337 -27.05 -0.68 -8.57
N TYR A 338 -28.36 -0.78 -8.28
CA TYR A 338 -29.27 0.37 -8.28
C TYR A 338 -28.93 1.39 -7.20
N GLU A 339 -28.55 0.92 -6.00
CA GLU A 339 -28.10 1.76 -4.89
C GLU A 339 -26.86 2.56 -5.30
N PHE A 340 -25.82 1.90 -5.84
CA PHE A 340 -24.60 2.60 -6.30
C PHE A 340 -24.87 3.62 -7.41
N PHE A 341 -25.79 3.35 -8.34
CA PHE A 341 -26.19 4.34 -9.34
C PHE A 341 -26.92 5.53 -8.71
N THR A 342 -27.77 5.28 -7.71
CA THR A 342 -28.49 6.34 -7.01
C THR A 342 -27.52 7.26 -6.28
N GLU A 343 -26.55 6.71 -5.56
CA GLU A 343 -25.48 7.48 -4.90
C GLU A 343 -24.62 8.25 -5.91
N ALA A 344 -24.27 7.64 -7.05
CA ALA A 344 -23.56 8.33 -8.13
C ALA A 344 -24.34 9.53 -8.70
N PHE A 345 -25.68 9.42 -8.83
CA PHE A 345 -26.53 10.52 -9.25
C PHE A 345 -26.62 11.64 -8.20
N VAL A 346 -26.69 11.30 -6.91
CA VAL A 346 -26.67 12.27 -5.81
C VAL A 346 -25.36 13.06 -5.84
N LEU A 347 -24.21 12.38 -5.91
CA LEU A 347 -22.91 13.05 -6.03
C LEU A 347 -22.81 13.95 -7.27
N TYR A 348 -23.34 13.51 -8.41
CA TYR A 348 -23.37 14.31 -9.63
C TYR A 348 -24.18 15.62 -9.45
N GLU A 349 -25.31 15.56 -8.74
CA GLU A 349 -26.20 16.70 -8.55
C GLU A 349 -25.71 17.68 -7.48
N GLU A 350 -25.22 17.16 -6.36
CA GLU A 350 -24.90 17.96 -5.17
C GLU A 350 -23.45 18.47 -5.16
N GLU A 351 -22.49 17.66 -5.63
CA GLU A 351 -21.05 17.94 -5.40
C GLU A 351 -20.29 18.33 -6.69
N ILE A 352 -20.73 17.90 -7.87
CA ILE A 352 -20.02 18.19 -9.15
C ILE A 352 -20.56 19.47 -9.79
N ALA A 353 -19.92 20.60 -9.46
CA ALA A 353 -20.31 21.92 -9.99
C ALA A 353 -19.59 22.33 -11.31
N ASP A 354 -18.38 21.83 -11.57
CA ASP A 354 -17.62 22.24 -12.77
C ASP A 354 -18.28 21.72 -14.05
N SER A 355 -18.48 22.61 -15.02
CA SER A 355 -19.19 22.28 -16.26
C SER A 355 -18.49 21.23 -17.10
N LYS A 356 -17.15 21.11 -17.08
CA LYS A 356 -16.43 20.06 -17.84
C LYS A 356 -16.47 18.74 -17.10
N ALA A 357 -16.33 18.78 -15.77
CA ALA A 357 -16.47 17.62 -14.90
C ALA A 357 -17.87 17.00 -15.02
N GLN A 358 -18.93 17.82 -15.01
CA GLN A 358 -20.32 17.38 -15.23
C GLN A 358 -20.48 16.65 -16.56
N VAL A 359 -19.96 17.22 -17.66
CA VAL A 359 -20.01 16.57 -18.97
C VAL A 359 -19.29 15.21 -18.93
N THR A 360 -18.13 15.13 -18.29
CA THR A 360 -17.39 13.86 -18.19
C THR A 360 -18.14 12.83 -17.36
N ALA A 361 -18.65 13.24 -16.18
CA ALA A 361 -19.38 12.40 -15.26
C ALA A 361 -20.67 11.84 -15.90
N ILE A 362 -21.46 12.68 -16.58
CA ILE A 362 -22.70 12.20 -17.21
C ILE A 362 -22.43 11.21 -18.34
N HIS A 363 -21.38 11.42 -19.14
CA HIS A 363 -21.00 10.46 -20.18
C HIS A 363 -20.54 9.12 -19.59
N LEU A 364 -19.83 9.14 -18.45
CA LEU A 364 -19.47 7.92 -17.73
C LEU A 364 -20.70 7.20 -17.18
N ILE A 365 -21.66 7.92 -16.58
CA ILE A 365 -22.92 7.35 -16.10
C ILE A 365 -23.67 6.68 -17.26
N ILE A 366 -23.83 7.38 -18.39
CA ILE A 366 -24.52 6.85 -19.58
C ILE A 366 -23.80 5.60 -20.11
N GLY A 367 -22.48 5.67 -20.29
CA GLY A 367 -21.70 4.54 -20.81
C GLY A 367 -21.74 3.32 -19.90
N THR A 368 -21.74 3.54 -18.58
CA THR A 368 -21.89 2.48 -17.58
C THR A 368 -23.28 1.87 -17.67
N LEU A 369 -24.34 2.69 -17.62
CA LEU A 369 -25.74 2.25 -17.69
C LEU A 369 -26.07 1.48 -18.99
N GLN A 370 -25.38 1.79 -20.08
CA GLN A 370 -25.52 1.06 -21.34
C GLN A 370 -25.02 -0.39 -21.24
N ARG A 371 -23.98 -0.65 -20.43
CA ARG A 371 -23.40 -1.99 -20.23
C ARG A 371 -24.14 -2.81 -19.18
N MET A 372 -24.97 -2.17 -18.36
CA MET A 372 -25.76 -2.83 -17.33
C MET A 372 -26.90 -3.64 -17.96
N ASN A 373 -26.95 -4.93 -17.64
CA ASN A 373 -28.01 -5.86 -18.06
C ASN A 373 -28.82 -6.41 -16.88
N VAL A 374 -28.38 -6.18 -15.63
CA VAL A 374 -29.05 -6.67 -14.42
C VAL A 374 -30.38 -5.95 -14.11
N PHE A 375 -30.61 -4.76 -14.67
CA PHE A 375 -31.78 -3.95 -14.33
C PHE A 375 -33.06 -4.42 -15.02
N GLY A 376 -34.12 -4.60 -14.24
CA GLY A 376 -35.47 -4.75 -14.76
C GLY A 376 -35.97 -3.47 -15.45
N VAL A 377 -37.03 -3.61 -16.24
CA VAL A 377 -37.60 -2.55 -17.09
C VAL A 377 -37.85 -1.25 -16.31
N GLU A 378 -38.46 -1.33 -15.13
CA GLU A 378 -38.84 -0.16 -14.32
C GLU A 378 -37.63 0.61 -13.79
N ASN A 379 -36.67 -0.11 -13.21
CA ASN A 379 -35.43 0.47 -12.68
C ASN A 379 -34.59 1.07 -13.81
N ARG A 380 -34.47 0.34 -14.93
CA ARG A 380 -33.74 0.81 -16.11
C ARG A 380 -34.39 2.08 -16.69
N ASP A 381 -35.71 2.12 -16.84
CA ASP A 381 -36.42 3.30 -17.34
C ASP A 381 -36.20 4.50 -16.41
N THR A 382 -36.26 4.29 -15.09
CA THR A 382 -36.05 5.34 -14.09
C THR A 382 -34.65 5.95 -14.19
N LEU A 383 -33.60 5.12 -14.22
CA LEU A 383 -32.21 5.58 -14.34
C LEU A 383 -31.96 6.28 -15.69
N THR A 384 -32.55 5.75 -16.77
CA THR A 384 -32.45 6.34 -18.12
C THR A 384 -33.09 7.73 -18.18
N HIS A 385 -34.27 7.87 -17.58
CA HIS A 385 -34.96 9.15 -17.50
C HIS A 385 -34.18 10.19 -16.69
N LYS A 386 -33.58 9.78 -15.55
CA LYS A 386 -32.68 10.65 -14.77
C LYS A 386 -31.46 11.10 -15.59
N ALA A 387 -30.74 10.16 -16.21
CA ALA A 387 -29.56 10.46 -17.04
C ALA A 387 -29.88 11.40 -18.21
N THR A 388 -31.02 11.17 -18.88
CA THR A 388 -31.50 12.03 -19.98
C THR A 388 -31.85 13.43 -19.45
N GLY A 389 -32.52 13.51 -18.29
CA GLY A 389 -32.87 14.76 -17.64
C GLY A 389 -31.64 15.60 -17.28
N TYR A 390 -30.60 14.98 -16.72
CA TYR A 390 -29.34 15.67 -16.42
C TYR A 390 -28.59 16.09 -17.69
N SER A 391 -28.59 15.26 -18.74
CA SER A 391 -27.98 15.57 -20.04
C SER A 391 -28.60 16.82 -20.69
N ALA A 392 -29.92 16.97 -20.57
CA ALA A 392 -30.64 18.15 -21.07
C ALA A 392 -30.37 19.42 -20.25
N LYS A 393 -29.93 19.29 -18.99
CA LYS A 393 -29.63 20.39 -18.06
C LYS A 393 -28.18 20.89 -18.10
N LEU A 394 -27.29 20.26 -18.88
CA LEU A 394 -25.90 20.72 -19.03
C LEU A 394 -25.85 22.18 -19.47
N LEU A 395 -24.81 22.95 -19.13
CA LEU A 395 -24.81 24.39 -19.43
C LEU A 395 -24.67 24.73 -20.92
N LYS A 396 -23.80 24.01 -21.64
CA LYS A 396 -23.42 24.32 -23.03
C LYS A 396 -24.23 23.52 -24.03
N LYS A 397 -24.80 24.21 -25.03
CA LYS A 397 -25.60 23.58 -26.10
C LYS A 397 -24.91 22.45 -26.86
N PRO A 398 -23.63 22.56 -27.28
CA PRO A 398 -22.95 21.45 -27.94
C PRO A 398 -22.84 20.21 -27.07
N ASP A 399 -22.57 20.39 -25.78
CA ASP A 399 -22.38 19.28 -24.84
C ASP A 399 -23.73 18.66 -24.45
N GLN A 400 -24.78 19.48 -24.28
CA GLN A 400 -26.16 18.99 -24.17
C GLN A 400 -26.52 18.08 -25.35
N CYS A 401 -26.26 18.52 -26.58
CA CYS A 401 -26.64 17.74 -27.77
C CYS A 401 -25.90 16.41 -27.85
N ARG A 402 -24.60 16.40 -27.52
CA ARG A 402 -23.79 15.16 -27.48
C ARG A 402 -24.28 14.19 -26.40
N ALA A 403 -24.54 14.68 -25.19
CA ALA A 403 -25.00 13.86 -24.07
C ALA A 403 -26.41 13.29 -24.31
N VAL A 404 -27.33 14.10 -24.84
CA VAL A 404 -28.69 13.67 -25.22
C VAL A 404 -28.64 12.64 -26.36
N TYR A 405 -27.76 12.85 -27.35
CA TYR A 405 -27.54 11.86 -28.40
C TYR A 405 -27.02 10.55 -27.80
N ALA A 406 -26.05 10.58 -26.88
CA ALA A 406 -25.57 9.39 -26.19
C ALA A 406 -26.70 8.68 -25.41
N CYS A 407 -27.60 9.42 -24.77
CA CYS A 407 -28.77 8.86 -24.10
C CYS A 407 -29.74 8.14 -25.05
N SER A 408 -29.78 8.49 -26.35
CA SER A 408 -30.65 7.78 -27.31
C SER A 408 -30.30 6.29 -27.40
N HIS A 409 -29.02 5.94 -27.26
CA HIS A 409 -28.57 4.55 -27.24
C HIS A 409 -29.02 3.79 -25.99
N LEU A 410 -29.37 4.47 -24.89
CA LEU A 410 -29.89 3.80 -23.70
C LEU A 410 -31.27 3.17 -23.90
N PHE A 411 -32.03 3.64 -24.90
CA PHE A 411 -33.33 3.10 -25.31
C PHE A 411 -33.20 1.99 -26.37
N TRP A 412 -31.97 1.66 -26.76
CA TRP A 412 -31.67 0.63 -27.74
C TRP A 412 -30.67 -0.37 -27.17
N VAL A 413 -31.17 -1.49 -26.64
CA VAL A 413 -30.35 -2.58 -26.10
C VAL A 413 -30.48 -3.80 -27.01
N ASP A 414 -29.37 -4.27 -27.57
CA ASP A 414 -29.31 -5.37 -28.54
C ASP A 414 -29.32 -6.77 -27.89
N ASP A 415 -30.02 -6.96 -26.78
CA ASP A 415 -30.09 -8.27 -26.10
C ASP A 415 -31.37 -9.06 -26.43
N GLN A 416 -31.37 -10.38 -26.21
CA GLN A 416 -32.46 -11.28 -26.63
C GLN A 416 -33.83 -10.96 -25.98
N ASP A 417 -33.83 -10.32 -24.81
CA ASP A 417 -35.00 -9.77 -24.10
C ASP A 417 -35.02 -8.22 -24.08
N GLY A 418 -34.17 -7.58 -24.90
CA GLY A 418 -33.97 -6.13 -24.92
C GLY A 418 -35.20 -5.34 -25.37
N ILE A 419 -35.45 -4.21 -24.70
CA ILE A 419 -36.45 -3.22 -25.09
C ILE A 419 -35.98 -2.56 -26.41
N LYS A 420 -36.52 -3.03 -27.54
CA LYS A 420 -36.38 -2.35 -28.84
C LYS A 420 -37.50 -1.32 -29.01
N ASP A 421 -37.48 -0.27 -28.20
CA ASP A 421 -38.48 0.80 -28.26
C ASP A 421 -38.05 1.88 -29.27
N GLY A 422 -38.25 1.57 -30.55
CA GLY A 422 -37.98 2.48 -31.67
C GLY A 422 -38.79 3.79 -31.61
N GLU A 423 -39.95 3.80 -30.93
CA GLU A 423 -40.75 5.01 -30.74
C GLU A 423 -40.08 5.97 -29.75
N ARG A 424 -39.51 5.51 -28.64
CA ARG A 424 -38.75 6.41 -27.73
C ARG A 424 -37.43 6.87 -28.33
N TYR A 425 -36.74 6.01 -29.09
CA TYR A 425 -35.56 6.39 -29.85
C TYR A 425 -35.86 7.53 -30.84
N ALA A 426 -36.93 7.40 -31.61
CA ALA A 426 -37.35 8.37 -32.61
C ALA A 426 -38.11 9.61 -32.05
N MET A 427 -38.89 9.47 -30.97
CA MET A 427 -39.77 10.53 -30.45
C MET A 427 -39.27 11.24 -29.18
N LYS A 428 -38.33 10.71 -28.40
CA LYS A 428 -37.80 11.40 -27.19
C LYS A 428 -36.36 11.89 -27.36
N GLY A 429 -35.51 11.10 -28.05
CA GLY A 429 -34.12 11.50 -28.35
C GLY A 429 -34.02 12.62 -29.42
N LEU A 430 -34.72 12.45 -30.54
CA LEU A 430 -34.66 13.38 -31.69
C LEU A 430 -35.39 14.73 -31.47
N PRO A 431 -36.57 14.81 -30.80
CA PRO A 431 -37.22 16.09 -30.56
C PRO A 431 -36.57 16.94 -29.46
N SER A 432 -35.92 16.33 -28.46
CA SER A 432 -35.16 17.08 -27.46
C SER A 432 -33.90 17.74 -28.05
N LEU A 433 -33.34 17.16 -29.12
CA LEU A 433 -32.36 17.79 -30.01
C LEU A 433 -32.96 18.96 -30.83
N SER A 434 -34.22 18.84 -31.28
CA SER A 434 -34.89 19.88 -32.07
C SER A 434 -35.16 21.19 -31.29
N GLY A 435 -35.36 21.11 -29.97
CA GLY A 435 -35.50 22.29 -29.10
C GLY A 435 -34.18 22.98 -28.72
N SER A 436 -33.06 22.24 -28.77
CA SER A 436 -31.73 22.75 -28.39
C SER A 436 -30.84 23.12 -29.58
N SER A 437 -31.12 22.60 -30.77
CA SER A 437 -30.30 22.80 -31.96
C SER A 437 -31.16 23.00 -33.21
N PHE A 438 -31.68 24.22 -33.40
CA PHE A 438 -32.11 24.64 -34.74
C PHE A 438 -30.94 25.17 -35.60
N VAL A 439 -29.73 25.30 -35.05
CA VAL A 439 -28.59 25.94 -35.75
C VAL A 439 -27.45 24.99 -36.11
N CYS A 440 -27.34 23.80 -35.50
CA CYS A 440 -26.20 22.89 -35.76
C CYS A 440 -26.53 21.53 -36.39
N PHE A 441 -27.81 21.11 -36.42
CA PHE A 441 -28.15 19.75 -36.86
C PHE A 441 -28.21 19.57 -38.38
N PHE A 442 -28.30 20.66 -39.17
CA PHE A 442 -28.58 20.58 -40.61
C PHE A 442 -27.35 20.53 -41.54
N VAL A 443 -26.12 20.56 -41.02
CA VAL A 443 -24.91 20.70 -41.88
C VAL A 443 -24.20 19.38 -42.18
N SER A 444 -24.56 18.22 -41.60
CA SER A 444 -23.69 17.03 -41.76
C SER A 444 -24.30 15.65 -42.00
N PHE A 445 -25.61 15.43 -42.12
CA PHE A 445 -26.10 14.12 -42.60
C PHE A 445 -27.41 14.21 -43.41
N PRO A 446 -27.46 13.68 -44.65
CA PRO A 446 -28.69 13.57 -45.41
C PRO A 446 -29.48 12.33 -44.95
N LEU A 447 -30.68 12.56 -44.41
CA LEU A 447 -31.72 11.55 -44.21
C LEU A 447 -32.18 11.00 -45.57
N HIS A 448 -31.52 9.95 -46.07
CA HIS A 448 -32.04 9.24 -47.23
C HIS A 448 -31.60 7.77 -47.31
N THR A 449 -31.63 7.02 -46.21
CA THR A 449 -31.57 5.54 -46.25
C THR A 449 -31.99 5.00 -44.89
N CYS A 450 -33.25 4.60 -44.76
CA CYS A 450 -33.77 3.53 -43.89
C CYS A 450 -35.31 3.67 -43.82
N VAL A 451 -35.96 3.37 -44.95
CA VAL A 451 -37.34 2.88 -44.96
C VAL A 451 -37.26 1.52 -45.65
N SER A 452 -37.49 0.46 -44.88
CA SER A 452 -37.97 -0.83 -45.35
C SER A 452 -38.72 -1.46 -44.19
#